data_AF-A0A1Q3TT35-F1
#
_entry.id   AF-A0A1Q3TT35-F1
#
_cell.length_a   1.000
_cell.length_b   1.000
_cell.length_c   1.000
_cell.angle_alpha   90.00
_cell.angle_beta   90.00
_cell.angle_gamma   90.00
#
_symmetry.space_group_name_H-M   'P 1'
#
loop_
_entity.id
_entity.type
_entity.pdbx_description
1 polymer ?
#
loop_
_entity_poly.entity_id
_entity_poly.type
_entity_poly.pdbx_seq_one_letter_code
_entity_poly.pdbx_strand_id
1 'polypeptide(L)'
;MEVLKQLLAARKALDEAKAAESEAQKNWRAAQERALEYFADNGLERARLDGMTIYHTSRAWVKVDLDQEGVKEVLDRNGLGYLVKETVNTNSLSSWYSEQRELGTELSPELLEVLTISETPEVRVRKAS
;
A
#
# COMPACT_ATOMS: atom_id res chain seq x y z
N MET A 1 24.26 11.51 -22.56
CA MET A 1 23.18 12.48 -22.24
C MET A 1 21.79 12.01 -22.66
N GLU A 2 21.65 11.24 -23.74
CA GLU A 2 20.34 10.78 -24.24
C GLU A 2 19.57 9.88 -23.25
N VAL A 3 20.23 8.88 -22.66
CA VAL A 3 19.65 8.01 -21.63
C VAL A 3 19.11 8.79 -20.42
N LEU A 4 19.81 9.84 -20.00
CA LEU A 4 19.36 10.70 -18.89
C LEU A 4 18.13 11.52 -19.28
N LYS A 5 18.02 11.98 -20.53
CA LYS A 5 16.82 12.66 -21.04
C LYS A 5 15.62 11.70 -21.10
N GLN A 6 15.84 10.46 -21.54
CA GLN A 6 14.81 9.41 -21.55
C GLN A 6 14.33 9.10 -20.13
N LEU A 7 15.25 8.98 -19.16
CA LEU A 7 14.90 8.78 -17.75
C LEU A 7 14.01 9.93 -17.21
N LEU A 8 14.36 11.18 -17.50
CA LEU A 8 13.56 12.33 -17.08
C LEU A 8 12.18 12.38 -17.76
N ALA A 9 12.10 12.04 -19.04
CA ALA A 9 10.83 11.96 -19.76
C ALA A 9 9.93 10.87 -19.17
N ALA A 10 10.48 9.67 -18.92
CA ALA A 10 9.77 8.57 -18.28
C ALA A 10 9.30 8.95 -16.87
N ARG A 11 10.14 9.65 -16.09
CA ARG A 11 9.74 10.11 -14.76
C ARG A 11 8.57 11.09 -14.80
N LYS A 12 8.58 12.05 -15.73
CA LYS A 12 7.46 13.00 -15.91
C LYS A 12 6.18 12.28 -16.31
N ALA A 13 6.26 11.35 -17.26
CA ALA A 13 5.11 10.55 -17.69
C ALA A 13 4.52 9.72 -16.54
N LEU A 14 5.39 9.16 -15.66
CA LEU A 14 4.94 8.45 -14.47
C LEU A 14 4.19 9.37 -13.49
N ASP A 15 4.71 10.58 -13.26
CA ASP A 15 4.08 11.54 -12.35
C ASP A 15 2.72 12.03 -12.92
N GLU A 16 2.63 12.26 -14.23
CA GLU A 16 1.37 12.59 -14.92
C GLU A 16 0.35 11.45 -14.85
N ALA A 17 0.77 10.21 -15.08
CA ALA A 17 -0.10 9.04 -14.98
C ALA A 17 -0.66 8.87 -13.56
N LYS A 18 0.17 9.06 -12.53
CA LYS A 18 -0.28 9.04 -11.12
C LYS A 18 -1.29 10.14 -10.81
N ALA A 19 -1.10 11.33 -11.37
CA ALA A 19 -2.04 12.43 -11.21
C ALA A 19 -3.40 12.10 -11.88
N ALA A 20 -3.36 11.55 -13.10
CA ALA A 20 -4.56 11.13 -13.82
C ALA A 20 -5.30 9.99 -13.11
N GLU A 21 -4.58 8.99 -12.61
CA GLU A 21 -5.14 7.90 -11.81
C GLU A 21 -5.84 8.43 -10.55
N SER A 22 -5.16 9.32 -9.81
CA SER A 22 -5.72 9.95 -8.61
C SER A 22 -7.03 10.69 -8.93
N GLU A 23 -7.06 11.44 -10.03
CA GLU A 23 -8.25 12.17 -10.45
C GLU A 23 -9.40 11.26 -10.91
N ALA A 24 -9.09 10.23 -11.70
CA ALA A 24 -10.07 9.22 -12.10
C ALA A 24 -10.67 8.51 -10.87
N GLN A 25 -9.86 8.21 -9.85
CA GLN A 25 -10.32 7.57 -8.63
C GLN A 25 -11.24 8.50 -7.80
N LYS A 26 -10.98 9.81 -7.75
CA LYS A 26 -11.91 10.77 -7.13
C LYS A 26 -13.24 10.83 -7.87
N ASN A 27 -13.19 10.93 -9.20
CA ASN A 27 -14.40 10.98 -10.02
C ASN A 27 -15.24 9.71 -9.89
N TRP A 28 -14.59 8.54 -9.84
CA TRP A 28 -15.24 7.27 -9.58
C TRP A 28 -15.94 7.26 -8.21
N ARG A 29 -15.24 7.66 -7.13
CA ARG A 29 -15.85 7.72 -5.78
C ARG A 29 -17.05 8.66 -5.73
N ALA A 30 -16.94 9.85 -6.31
CA ALA A 30 -18.05 10.81 -6.38
C ALA A 30 -19.23 10.29 -7.23
N ALA A 31 -18.97 9.50 -8.26
CA ALA A 31 -20.03 8.81 -9.02
C ALA A 31 -20.68 7.68 -8.21
N GLN A 32 -19.89 6.92 -7.43
CA GLN A 32 -20.41 5.88 -6.55
C GLN A 32 -21.33 6.45 -5.47
N GLU A 33 -20.95 7.54 -4.81
CA GLU A 33 -21.79 8.19 -3.78
C GLU A 33 -23.17 8.59 -4.35
N ARG A 34 -23.19 9.27 -5.50
CA ARG A 34 -24.44 9.62 -6.19
C ARG A 34 -25.24 8.40 -6.64
N ALA A 35 -24.57 7.32 -7.06
CA ALA A 35 -25.24 6.09 -7.43
C ALA A 35 -25.89 5.40 -6.21
N LEU A 36 -25.27 5.46 -5.03
CA LEU A 36 -25.85 4.93 -3.79
C LEU A 36 -27.11 5.71 -3.39
N GLU A 37 -27.06 7.05 -3.46
CA GLU A 37 -28.24 7.90 -3.24
C GLU A 37 -29.36 7.55 -4.22
N TYR A 38 -29.04 7.41 -5.50
CA TYR A 38 -30.01 7.02 -6.52
C TYR A 38 -30.65 5.64 -6.24
N PHE A 39 -29.86 4.65 -5.83
CA PHE A 39 -30.37 3.33 -5.49
C PHE A 39 -31.29 3.39 -4.26
N ALA A 40 -30.93 4.19 -3.24
CA ALA A 40 -31.73 4.37 -2.04
C ALA A 40 -33.07 5.07 -2.35
N ASP A 41 -33.04 6.19 -3.09
CA ASP A 41 -34.23 6.98 -3.44
C ASP A 41 -35.24 6.19 -4.30
N ASN A 42 -34.75 5.24 -5.09
CA ASN A 42 -35.57 4.44 -6.01
C ASN A 42 -35.83 3.01 -5.50
N GLY A 43 -35.35 2.64 -4.30
CA GLY A 43 -35.51 1.30 -3.74
C GLY A 43 -34.92 0.19 -4.63
N LEU A 44 -33.83 0.50 -5.35
CA LEU A 44 -33.19 -0.43 -6.27
C LEU A 44 -32.09 -1.22 -5.56
N GLU A 45 -32.04 -2.53 -5.81
CA GLU A 45 -30.89 -3.37 -5.44
C GLU A 45 -29.91 -3.57 -6.60
N ARG A 46 -30.42 -3.49 -7.84
CA ARG A 46 -29.65 -3.68 -9.07
C ARG A 46 -30.24 -2.89 -10.25
N ALA A 47 -29.38 -2.49 -11.18
CA ALA A 47 -29.72 -1.88 -12.45
C ALA A 47 -28.86 -2.46 -13.58
N ARG A 48 -29.38 -2.46 -14.82
CA ARG A 48 -28.62 -2.86 -16.01
C ARG A 48 -28.52 -1.67 -16.96
N LEU A 49 -27.30 -1.30 -17.34
CA LEU A 49 -27.01 -0.17 -18.22
C LEU A 49 -25.79 -0.52 -19.09
N ASP A 50 -25.83 -0.21 -20.39
CA ASP A 50 -24.74 -0.45 -21.35
C ASP A 50 -24.13 -1.86 -21.29
N GLY A 51 -25.00 -2.87 -21.14
CA GLY A 51 -24.58 -4.27 -21.04
C GLY A 51 -23.98 -4.67 -19.69
N MET A 52 -23.77 -3.72 -18.76
CA MET A 52 -23.25 -3.97 -17.41
C MET A 52 -24.38 -4.06 -16.38
N THR A 53 -24.13 -4.79 -15.29
CA THR A 53 -25.04 -4.83 -14.13
C THR A 53 -24.38 -4.12 -12.95
N ILE A 54 -25.07 -3.11 -12.43
CA ILE A 54 -24.67 -2.33 -11.26
C ILE A 54 -25.54 -2.80 -10.11
N TYR A 55 -24.95 -3.16 -8.98
CA TYR A 55 -25.70 -3.60 -7.81
C TYR A 55 -25.13 -2.95 -6.54
N HIS A 56 -26.02 -2.67 -5.60
CA HIS A 56 -25.65 -2.16 -4.29
C HIS A 56 -25.38 -3.35 -3.35
N THR A 57 -24.28 -3.31 -2.62
CA THR A 57 -23.94 -4.29 -1.60
C THR A 57 -23.28 -3.58 -0.42
N SER A 58 -23.53 -4.07 0.79
CA SER A 58 -22.79 -3.66 1.98
C SER A 58 -21.65 -4.64 2.25
N ARG A 59 -20.49 -4.10 2.62
CA ARG A 59 -19.36 -4.89 3.14
C ARG A 59 -18.87 -4.22 4.42
N ALA A 60 -18.80 -4.99 5.50
CA ALA A 60 -18.19 -4.53 6.73
C ALA A 60 -16.66 -4.58 6.60
N TRP A 61 -16.02 -3.45 6.86
CA TRP A 61 -14.57 -3.36 6.99
C TRP A 61 -14.26 -3.00 8.44
N VAL A 62 -13.52 -3.86 9.13
CA VAL A 62 -13.08 -3.61 10.50
C VAL A 62 -11.68 -3.03 10.42
N LYS A 63 -11.51 -1.81 10.91
CA LYS A 63 -10.21 -1.19 11.13
C LYS A 63 -9.96 -1.09 12.62
N VAL A 64 -8.70 -1.18 12.99
CA VAL A 64 -8.23 -1.02 14.35
C VAL A 64 -7.73 0.40 14.55
N ASP A 65 -8.23 1.10 15.58
CA ASP A 65 -7.91 2.51 15.88
C ASP A 65 -6.97 2.70 17.09
N LEU A 66 -6.64 1.62 17.81
CA LEU A 66 -5.72 1.62 18.95
C LEU A 66 -4.26 1.36 18.51
N ASP A 67 -3.31 1.65 19.40
CA ASP A 67 -1.91 1.26 19.23
C ASP A 67 -1.78 -0.27 19.13
N GLN A 68 -0.80 -0.75 18.36
CA GLN A 68 -0.71 -2.18 18.01
C GLN A 68 -0.56 -3.10 19.22
N GLU A 69 0.04 -2.63 20.32
CA GLU A 69 0.21 -3.43 21.54
C GLU A 69 -1.10 -3.59 22.29
N GLY A 70 -1.83 -2.48 22.51
CA GLY A 70 -3.16 -2.52 23.14
C GLY A 70 -4.16 -3.37 22.35
N VAL A 71 -4.04 -3.39 21.03
CA VAL A 71 -4.88 -4.20 20.13
C VAL A 71 -4.61 -5.68 20.31
N LYS A 72 -3.34 -6.09 20.31
CA LYS A 72 -2.95 -7.49 20.48
C LYS A 72 -3.48 -8.01 21.81
N GLU A 73 -3.30 -7.25 22.89
CA GLU A 73 -3.78 -7.65 24.22
C GLU A 73 -5.31 -7.75 24.27
N VAL A 74 -6.04 -6.79 23.70
CA VAL A 74 -7.51 -6.81 23.68
C VAL A 74 -8.03 -7.97 22.83
N LEU A 75 -7.47 -8.20 21.64
CA LEU A 75 -7.88 -9.32 20.79
C LEU A 75 -7.58 -10.66 21.45
N ASP A 76 -6.41 -10.81 22.07
CA ASP A 76 -6.02 -12.04 22.77
C ASP A 76 -6.95 -12.33 23.95
N ARG A 77 -7.24 -11.34 24.80
CA ARG A 77 -8.20 -11.47 25.91
C ARG A 77 -9.62 -11.85 25.49
N ASN A 78 -10.00 -11.57 24.24
CA ASN A 78 -11.30 -11.94 23.68
C ASN A 78 -11.25 -13.23 22.85
N GLY A 79 -10.17 -14.01 22.93
CA GLY A 79 -10.02 -15.27 22.19
C GLY A 79 -9.80 -15.10 20.69
N LEU A 80 -9.49 -13.88 20.25
CA LEU A 80 -9.22 -13.50 18.86
C LEU A 80 -7.72 -13.38 18.57
N GLY A 81 -6.85 -13.88 19.47
CA GLY A 81 -5.40 -13.86 19.30
C GLY A 81 -4.93 -14.51 18.01
N TYR A 82 -5.69 -15.48 17.47
CA TYR A 82 -5.41 -16.12 16.17
C TYR A 82 -5.52 -15.16 14.96
N LEU A 83 -6.13 -13.98 15.12
CA LEU A 83 -6.14 -12.92 14.11
C LEU A 83 -4.87 -12.07 14.14
N VAL A 84 -4.05 -12.20 15.18
CA VAL A 84 -2.80 -11.45 15.35
C VAL A 84 -1.64 -12.29 14.81
N LYS A 85 -0.86 -11.70 13.88
CA LYS A 85 0.36 -12.31 13.35
C LYS A 85 1.57 -11.50 13.77
N GLU A 86 2.51 -12.14 14.45
CA GLU A 86 3.82 -11.55 14.71
C GLU A 86 4.71 -11.65 13.47
N THR A 87 5.36 -10.54 13.11
CA THR A 87 6.17 -10.44 11.89
C THR A 87 7.44 -9.64 12.17
N VAL A 88 8.49 -9.96 11.42
CA VAL A 88 9.74 -9.19 11.45
C VAL A 88 9.52 -7.81 10.84
N ASN A 89 10.03 -6.77 11.50
CA ASN A 89 10.08 -5.43 10.93
C ASN A 89 11.23 -5.34 9.92
N THR A 90 10.92 -5.60 8.65
CA THR A 90 11.90 -5.63 7.55
C THR A 90 12.58 -4.29 7.29
N ASN A 91 11.92 -3.18 7.60
CA ASN A 91 12.50 -1.84 7.45
C ASN A 91 13.62 -1.63 8.49
N SER A 92 13.31 -1.89 9.77
CA SER A 92 14.32 -1.79 10.84
C SER A 92 15.46 -2.77 10.64
N LEU A 93 15.17 -3.98 10.16
CA LEU A 93 16.19 -4.97 9.81
C LEU A 93 17.11 -4.49 8.68
N SER A 94 16.57 -3.82 7.67
CA SER A 94 17.35 -3.26 6.56
C SER A 94 18.23 -2.09 7.01
N SER A 95 17.71 -1.22 7.88
CA SER A 95 18.47 -0.14 8.51
C SER A 95 19.63 -0.70 9.35
N TRP A 96 19.33 -1.67 10.22
CA TRP A 96 20.34 -2.35 11.03
C TRP A 96 21.43 -2.99 10.16
N TYR A 97 21.07 -3.69 9.08
CA TYR A 97 22.05 -4.29 8.17
C TYR A 97 22.95 -3.23 7.51
N SER A 98 22.39 -2.10 7.10
CA SER A 98 23.15 -1.00 6.50
C SER A 98 24.20 -0.44 7.48
N GLU A 99 23.83 -0.28 8.75
CA GLU A 99 24.76 0.14 9.81
C GLU A 99 25.88 -0.89 10.05
N GLN A 100 25.56 -2.19 10.10
CA GLN A 100 26.58 -3.24 10.24
C GLN A 100 27.58 -3.23 9.08
N ARG A 101 27.09 -2.99 7.86
CA ARG A 101 27.92 -2.85 6.67
C ARG A 101 28.85 -1.64 6.76
N GLU A 102 28.36 -0.48 7.20
CA GLU A 102 29.18 0.73 7.39
C GLU A 102 30.28 0.54 8.43
N LEU A 103 30.00 -0.23 9.48
CA LEU A 103 30.95 -0.59 10.53
C LEU A 103 31.94 -1.69 10.12
N GLY A 104 31.71 -2.36 8.98
CA GLY A 104 32.51 -3.50 8.52
C GLY A 104 32.33 -4.76 9.38
N THR A 105 31.21 -4.89 10.09
CA THR A 105 30.91 -6.05 10.92
C THR A 105 30.54 -7.25 10.05
N GLU A 106 31.21 -8.38 10.25
CA GLU A 106 30.80 -9.65 9.63
C GLU A 106 29.58 -10.24 10.34
N LEU A 107 28.59 -10.69 9.57
CA LEU A 107 27.39 -11.34 10.10
C LEU A 107 27.67 -12.81 10.44
N SER A 108 26.99 -13.33 11.46
CA SER A 108 27.07 -14.76 11.79
C SER A 108 26.46 -15.63 10.68
N PRO A 109 26.93 -16.88 10.51
CA PRO A 109 26.37 -17.81 9.52
C PRO A 109 24.86 -18.04 9.69
N GLU A 110 24.37 -18.15 10.92
CA GLU A 110 22.96 -18.35 11.24
C GLU A 110 22.08 -17.21 10.72
N LEU A 111 22.56 -15.97 10.78
CA LEU A 111 21.85 -14.81 10.23
C LEU A 111 21.85 -14.84 8.70
N LEU A 112 22.95 -15.27 8.08
CA LEU A 112 23.04 -15.38 6.62
C LEU A 112 22.12 -16.48 6.05
N GLU A 113 21.78 -17.50 6.84
CA GLU A 113 20.81 -18.54 6.44
C GLU A 113 19.37 -18.01 6.35
N VAL A 114 19.02 -17.00 7.15
CA VAL A 114 17.65 -16.45 7.22
C VAL A 114 17.48 -15.12 6.49
N LEU A 115 18.58 -14.46 6.10
CA LEU A 115 18.56 -13.17 5.41
C LEU A 115 18.90 -13.33 3.92
N THR A 116 18.02 -12.86 3.05
CA THR A 116 18.36 -12.63 1.63
C THR A 116 18.81 -11.20 1.44
N ILE A 117 20.11 -11.01 1.21
CA ILE A 117 20.71 -9.69 1.00
C ILE A 117 20.84 -9.46 -0.51
N SER A 118 20.14 -8.44 -1.03
CA SER A 118 20.23 -8.03 -2.43
C SER A 118 20.55 -6.55 -2.55
N GLU A 119 21.60 -6.20 -3.27
CA GLU A 119 21.95 -4.82 -3.58
C GLU A 119 21.45 -4.45 -4.96
N THR A 120 20.48 -3.54 -5.03
CA THR A 120 19.96 -3.02 -6.30
C THR A 120 20.44 -1.58 -6.48
N PRO A 121 21.33 -1.29 -7.46
CA PRO A 121 21.73 0.09 -7.73
C PRO A 121 20.51 0.89 -8.22
N GLU A 122 20.25 2.03 -7.59
CA GLU A 122 19.09 2.88 -7.87
C GLU A 122 19.53 4.24 -8.42
N VAL A 123 18.88 4.71 -9.48
CA VAL A 123 19.01 6.09 -9.98
C VAL A 123 17.84 6.92 -9.46
N ARG A 124 18.13 7.93 -8.65
CA ARG A 124 17.13 8.85 -8.10
C ARG A 124 17.14 10.19 -8.82
N VAL A 125 15.95 10.71 -9.14
CA VAL A 125 15.75 12.04 -9.72
C VAL A 125 15.17 12.95 -8.64
N ARG A 126 15.83 14.08 -8.38
CA ARG A 126 15.33 15.15 -7.50
C ARG A 126 15.23 16.47 -8.26
N LYS A 127 14.29 17.32 -7.87
CA LYS A 127 14.24 18.71 -8.38
C LYS A 127 15.47 19.46 -7.87
N ALA A 128 16.10 20.26 -8.73
CA ALA A 128 17.15 21.17 -8.27
C ALA A 128 16.50 22.24 -7.37
N SER A 129 17.13 22.49 -6.22
CA SER A 129 16.77 23.55 -5.29
C SER A 129 16.90 24.93 -5.92
#